data_AF-A0AA88QHR4-F1
#
_entry.id   AF-A0AA88QHR4-F1
#
_cell.length_a   1.000
_cell.length_b   1.000
_cell.length_c   1.000
_cell.angle_alpha   90.00
_cell.angle_beta   90.00
_cell.angle_gamma   90.00
#
_symmetry.space_group_name_H-M   'P 1'
#
loop_
_entity.id
_entity.type
_entity.pdbx_description
1 polymer ?
#
loop_
_entity_poly.entity_id
_entity_poly.type
_entity_poly.pdbx_seq_one_letter_code
_entity_poly.pdbx_strand_id
1 'polypeptide(L)'
;MSSLVVVTDTGERTSLLPNSLPVTASNEIVPSSSSPTLPNEPDGSTPNSTDPKQRLDSLDVFRGLTVALMILVDDAGGAFPSINHAPWFGVTIADFVMPFFLFGVGVSVSFVFKKVSSKPAATKKAVLRTIKLFLLGLILQGGYFHGRNHLTYGVDIGRIRWMGVLQRISIGYLLASTLEIWFVCNIAVDSAVAFAKKYYYQWVVTFLLGLLYMSLLYGLYVPNWAFESSSMKLTSSVAGHESVTQTVQCGGRGNLQPPCNAVGLIDRLILGEQHLYQHPVYRRTKECSVNSPDYGPLPPSSPGWCLAPFDPEGILSSLMAAITCFAGLHYGHIIVHFKANMQRIILWSMSSFPLLLSGYVLQVLGVPLSKPLYTLSYMCITAGASGFLLTFIFYVVDVKNIRKPTMVLQWMGMNALIIYALAACDLFPAALQGFYWRSPENNLVDRTESLLQALLDSKKLGTLAFVLLEILFWGLVAGFLHKKQMYIKL
;
A
#
# COMPACT_ATOMS: atom_id res chain seq x y z
N MET A 1 -11.56 8.97 -28.81
CA MET A 1 -10.41 8.07 -28.97
C MET A 1 -9.16 8.83 -28.54
N SER A 2 -8.77 8.70 -27.28
CA SER A 2 -7.58 9.36 -26.73
C SER A 2 -6.65 8.30 -26.19
N SER A 3 -5.47 8.22 -26.79
CA SER A 3 -4.50 7.14 -26.66
C SER A 3 -3.91 7.07 -25.24
N LEU A 4 -4.04 5.91 -24.61
CA LEU A 4 -3.25 5.51 -23.46
C LEU A 4 -1.77 5.40 -23.91
N VAL A 5 -0.90 6.30 -23.45
CA VAL A 5 0.53 6.23 -23.74
C VAL A 5 1.15 5.10 -22.90
N VAL A 6 1.29 3.93 -23.51
CA VAL A 6 2.14 2.84 -23.01
C VAL A 6 3.58 3.24 -23.28
N VAL A 7 4.32 3.63 -22.22
CA VAL A 7 5.78 3.81 -22.33
C VAL A 7 6.42 2.44 -22.16
N THR A 8 6.75 1.77 -23.27
CA THR A 8 7.60 0.57 -23.29
C THR A 8 9.07 0.99 -23.26
N ASP A 9 9.76 0.76 -22.13
CA ASP A 9 11.23 0.82 -22.05
C ASP A 9 11.79 -0.49 -22.60
N THR A 10 12.08 -0.54 -23.91
CA THR A 10 12.79 -1.66 -24.56
C THR A 10 14.28 -1.56 -24.25
N GLY A 11 14.66 -1.95 -23.04
CA GLY A 11 16.06 -2.27 -22.72
C GLY A 11 16.12 -3.73 -22.31
N GLU A 12 16.75 -4.57 -23.13
CA GLU A 12 17.10 -5.94 -22.76
C GLU A 12 17.82 -5.93 -21.41
N ARG A 13 17.27 -6.66 -20.42
CA ARG A 13 17.86 -6.83 -19.10
C ARG A 13 17.87 -8.32 -18.79
N THR A 14 19.05 -8.91 -18.92
CA THR A 14 19.32 -10.32 -18.67
C THR A 14 19.29 -10.64 -17.17
N SER A 15 18.71 -11.79 -16.83
CA SER A 15 18.88 -12.44 -15.53
C SER A 15 20.16 -13.28 -15.57
N LEU A 16 21.05 -13.12 -14.58
CA LEU A 16 22.32 -13.84 -14.55
C LEU A 16 22.15 -15.21 -13.89
N LEU A 17 22.15 -16.26 -14.71
CA LEU A 17 22.48 -17.63 -14.33
C LEU A 17 23.99 -17.84 -14.53
N PRO A 18 24.72 -18.45 -13.57
CA PRO A 18 26.00 -19.10 -13.87
C PRO A 18 25.76 -20.59 -14.09
N ASN A 19 25.78 -21.04 -15.36
CA ASN A 19 25.98 -22.45 -15.66
C ASN A 19 27.49 -22.73 -15.61
N SER A 20 27.90 -23.43 -14.57
CA SER A 20 29.16 -24.17 -14.53
C SER A 20 29.11 -25.34 -15.50
N LEU A 21 30.13 -25.50 -16.36
CA LEU A 21 30.82 -26.76 -16.69
C LEU A 21 31.99 -26.46 -17.67
N PRO A 22 33.17 -27.09 -17.52
CA PRO A 22 34.34 -26.85 -18.36
C PRO A 22 34.45 -27.89 -19.48
N VAL A 23 34.76 -27.46 -20.71
CA VAL A 23 35.19 -28.37 -21.79
C VAL A 23 36.41 -27.78 -22.51
N THR A 24 37.52 -28.47 -22.24
CA THR A 24 38.77 -28.72 -23.00
C THR A 24 39.08 -28.00 -24.31
N ALA A 25 40.35 -27.58 -24.35
CA ALA A 25 41.24 -27.21 -25.44
C ALA A 25 41.12 -27.98 -26.77
N SER A 26 41.41 -27.28 -27.87
CA SER A 26 42.19 -27.80 -28.99
C SER A 26 42.82 -26.65 -29.80
N ASN A 27 44.13 -26.80 -30.01
CA ASN A 27 45.03 -25.94 -30.78
C ASN A 27 44.68 -25.87 -32.27
N GLU A 28 45.02 -24.76 -32.92
CA GLU A 28 45.58 -24.77 -34.28
C GLU A 28 46.52 -23.56 -34.49
N ILE A 29 47.55 -23.76 -35.32
CA ILE A 29 48.88 -23.12 -35.31
C ILE A 29 49.21 -22.62 -36.75
N VAL A 30 49.63 -21.33 -36.87
CA VAL A 30 50.69 -20.75 -37.78
C VAL A 30 50.36 -20.55 -39.29
N PRO A 31 51.08 -19.71 -40.12
CA PRO A 31 52.23 -18.77 -39.93
C PRO A 31 52.02 -17.30 -40.42
N SER A 32 52.61 -16.27 -39.77
CA SER A 32 53.87 -15.52 -40.04
C SER A 32 53.93 -14.55 -41.25
N SER A 33 54.18 -13.25 -40.99
CA SER A 33 55.12 -12.42 -41.74
C SER A 33 55.53 -11.14 -40.97
N SER A 34 56.84 -10.93 -40.84
CA SER A 34 57.59 -9.82 -40.23
C SER A 34 57.47 -8.50 -41.02
N SER A 35 57.41 -7.32 -40.39
CA SER A 35 58.51 -6.35 -40.13
C SER A 35 57.92 -4.99 -39.66
N PRO A 36 58.69 -4.07 -39.06
CA PRO A 36 58.17 -3.09 -38.10
C PRO A 36 57.81 -1.73 -38.72
N THR A 37 56.68 -1.18 -38.30
CA THR A 37 56.31 0.22 -38.53
C THR A 37 55.57 0.74 -37.29
N LEU A 38 56.18 1.71 -36.59
CA LEU A 38 55.45 2.67 -35.75
C LEU A 38 54.37 3.32 -36.65
N PRO A 39 53.11 3.48 -36.19
CA PRO A 39 52.82 4.66 -35.35
C PRO A 39 51.56 4.54 -34.42
N ASN A 40 51.41 5.56 -33.58
CA ASN A 40 50.17 6.10 -33.00
C ASN A 40 49.57 5.42 -31.75
N GLU A 41 49.29 6.30 -30.79
CA GLU A 41 48.53 6.09 -29.56
C GLU A 41 47.23 5.29 -29.81
N PRO A 42 46.88 4.32 -28.94
CA PRO A 42 45.52 3.88 -28.82
C PRO A 42 44.80 4.70 -27.76
N ASP A 43 43.81 5.45 -28.23
CA ASP A 43 42.59 5.88 -27.55
C ASP A 43 42.41 5.31 -26.14
N GLY A 44 42.33 6.24 -25.18
CA GLY A 44 41.81 5.97 -23.85
C GLY A 44 40.37 5.49 -23.93
N SER A 45 40.19 4.17 -24.03
CA SER A 45 38.91 3.52 -23.82
C SER A 45 38.48 3.72 -22.37
N THR A 46 37.68 4.77 -22.16
CA THR A 46 36.83 4.91 -20.98
C THR A 46 36.11 3.60 -20.71
N PRO A 47 36.23 2.99 -19.51
CA PRO A 47 35.40 1.86 -19.18
C PRO A 47 33.97 2.37 -19.01
N ASN A 48 33.12 2.08 -20.01
CA ASN A 48 31.68 2.17 -19.91
C ASN A 48 31.20 1.24 -18.78
N SER A 49 31.21 1.76 -17.55
CA SER A 49 30.54 1.12 -16.41
C SER A 49 29.04 1.41 -16.51
N THR A 50 28.37 0.79 -17.47
CA THR A 50 26.93 0.55 -17.38
C THR A 50 26.72 -0.57 -16.37
N ASP A 51 26.86 -0.26 -15.08
CA ASP A 51 26.42 -1.15 -14.01
C ASP A 51 24.88 -1.31 -14.17
N PRO A 52 24.38 -2.49 -14.57
CA PRO A 52 22.95 -2.66 -14.82
C PRO A 52 22.19 -2.34 -13.53
N LYS A 53 21.08 -1.61 -13.64
CA LYS A 53 20.22 -1.22 -12.50
C LYS A 53 19.80 -2.46 -11.71
N GLN A 54 20.57 -2.80 -10.68
CA GLN A 54 20.35 -3.99 -9.87
C GLN A 54 19.04 -3.82 -9.09
N ARG A 55 18.06 -4.66 -9.42
CA ARG A 55 16.75 -4.70 -8.79
C ARG A 55 16.82 -5.57 -7.54
N LEU A 56 16.11 -5.21 -6.48
CA LEU A 56 16.08 -5.98 -5.25
C LEU A 56 14.91 -6.96 -5.29
N ASP A 57 15.20 -8.25 -5.45
CA ASP A 57 14.20 -9.30 -5.65
C ASP A 57 13.28 -9.44 -4.42
N SER A 58 13.82 -9.36 -3.20
CA SER A 58 13.01 -9.40 -1.97
C SER A 58 11.99 -8.28 -1.85
N LEU A 59 12.27 -7.09 -2.39
CA LEU A 59 11.33 -5.99 -2.37
C LEU A 59 10.15 -6.23 -3.33
N ASP A 60 10.42 -6.84 -4.48
CA ASP A 60 9.34 -7.27 -5.37
C ASP A 60 8.52 -8.39 -4.72
N VAL A 61 9.15 -9.40 -4.10
CA VAL A 61 8.41 -10.46 -3.37
C VAL A 61 7.57 -9.88 -2.23
N PHE A 62 8.11 -8.93 -1.45
CA PHE A 62 7.38 -8.25 -0.38
C PHE A 62 6.13 -7.52 -0.91
N ARG A 63 6.25 -6.83 -2.05
CA ARG A 63 5.11 -6.18 -2.72
C ARG A 63 4.09 -7.16 -3.24
N GLY A 64 4.53 -8.25 -3.86
CA GLY A 64 3.63 -9.28 -4.36
C GLY A 64 2.88 -9.98 -3.25
N LEU A 65 3.56 -10.28 -2.14
CA LEU A 65 2.92 -10.79 -0.93
C LEU A 65 1.89 -9.79 -0.40
N THR A 66 2.21 -8.50 -0.39
CA THR A 66 1.28 -7.46 0.07
C THR A 66 0.03 -7.41 -0.80
N VAL A 67 0.17 -7.50 -2.13
CA VAL A 67 -0.96 -7.53 -3.08
C VAL A 67 -1.77 -8.82 -2.93
N ALA A 68 -1.12 -9.98 -2.81
CA ALA A 68 -1.81 -11.24 -2.58
C ALA A 68 -2.58 -11.23 -1.24
N LEU A 69 -1.99 -10.65 -0.19
CA LEU A 69 -2.64 -10.50 1.10
C LEU A 69 -3.83 -9.55 1.04
N MET A 70 -3.73 -8.47 0.27
CA MET A 70 -4.84 -7.55 0.03
C MET A 70 -6.05 -8.27 -0.60
N ILE A 71 -5.83 -8.99 -1.72
CA ILE A 71 -6.88 -9.80 -2.36
C ILE A 71 -7.47 -10.79 -1.35
N LEU A 72 -6.61 -11.47 -0.58
CA LEU A 72 -7.06 -12.42 0.45
C LEU A 72 -8.02 -11.79 1.47
N VAL A 73 -7.68 -10.62 2.00
CA VAL A 73 -8.47 -10.02 3.08
C VAL A 73 -9.70 -9.27 2.59
N ASP A 74 -9.66 -8.72 1.37
CA ASP A 74 -10.78 -8.03 0.76
C ASP A 74 -11.89 -9.02 0.40
N ASP A 75 -11.54 -10.17 -0.19
CA ASP A 75 -12.51 -11.14 -0.69
C ASP A 75 -12.89 -12.23 0.32
N ALA A 76 -11.94 -12.69 1.16
CA ALA A 76 -12.23 -13.73 2.17
C ALA A 76 -12.53 -13.14 3.56
N GLY A 77 -12.33 -11.83 3.77
CA GLY A 77 -12.53 -11.18 5.07
C GLY A 77 -13.93 -11.39 5.64
N GLY A 78 -14.98 -11.31 4.81
CA GLY A 78 -16.35 -11.53 5.26
C GLY A 78 -16.61 -12.94 5.82
N ALA A 79 -15.89 -13.95 5.32
CA ALA A 79 -16.02 -15.34 5.81
C ALA A 79 -15.18 -15.62 7.07
N PHE A 80 -14.10 -14.85 7.28
CA PHE A 80 -13.12 -15.04 8.34
C PHE A 80 -12.87 -13.73 9.11
N PRO A 81 -13.59 -13.47 10.21
CA PRO A 81 -13.42 -12.24 11.00
C PRO A 81 -11.99 -11.96 11.48
N SER A 82 -11.18 -13.01 11.70
CA SER A 82 -9.77 -12.88 12.12
C SER A 82 -8.86 -12.28 11.06
N ILE A 83 -9.23 -12.37 9.77
CA ILE A 83 -8.46 -11.78 8.66
C ILE A 83 -9.09 -10.49 8.13
N ASN A 84 -10.32 -10.15 8.55
CA ASN A 84 -11.01 -8.91 8.20
C ASN A 84 -10.60 -7.75 9.10
N HIS A 85 -10.77 -6.50 8.66
CA HIS A 85 -10.45 -5.30 9.44
C HIS A 85 -11.06 -5.27 10.84
N ALA A 86 -10.30 -4.80 11.83
CA ALA A 86 -10.84 -4.45 13.13
C ALA A 86 -11.88 -3.31 12.99
N PRO A 87 -13.06 -3.39 13.66
CA PRO A 87 -14.10 -2.37 13.53
C PRO A 87 -13.65 -0.94 13.91
N TRP A 88 -12.81 -0.80 14.93
CA TRP A 88 -12.28 0.49 15.36
C TRP A 88 -10.95 0.41 16.11
N PHE A 89 -10.96 -0.25 17.26
CA PHE A 89 -9.77 -0.57 18.04
C PHE A 89 -9.36 -2.03 17.85
N GLY A 90 -8.06 -2.28 17.87
CA GLY A 90 -7.46 -3.59 17.59
C GLY A 90 -6.70 -3.59 16.27
N VAL A 91 -6.14 -4.75 15.96
CA VAL A 91 -5.42 -4.99 14.72
C VAL A 91 -5.65 -6.43 14.29
N THR A 92 -5.98 -6.64 13.02
CA THR A 92 -6.09 -7.96 12.38
C THR A 92 -5.17 -8.04 11.17
N ILE A 93 -5.18 -9.17 10.44
CA ILE A 93 -4.29 -9.37 9.29
C ILE A 93 -4.52 -8.30 8.21
N ALA A 94 -5.77 -7.93 7.90
CA ALA A 94 -6.07 -6.90 6.92
C ALA A 94 -5.45 -5.54 7.24
N ASP A 95 -5.28 -5.24 8.53
CA ASP A 95 -4.78 -3.95 8.96
C ASP A 95 -3.28 -3.77 8.67
N PHE A 96 -2.53 -4.83 8.37
CA PHE A 96 -1.12 -4.74 7.99
C PHE A 96 -0.87 -4.41 6.51
N VAL A 97 -1.87 -4.62 5.63
CA VAL A 97 -1.71 -4.49 4.17
C VAL A 97 -1.28 -3.08 3.77
N MET A 98 -1.98 -2.04 4.25
CA MET A 98 -1.68 -0.65 3.89
C MET A 98 -0.31 -0.17 4.43
N PRO A 99 0.05 -0.43 5.70
CA PRO A 99 1.41 -0.22 6.20
C PRO A 99 2.50 -0.91 5.36
N PHE A 100 2.28 -2.15 4.90
CA PHE A 100 3.23 -2.83 4.03
C PHE A 100 3.44 -2.08 2.71
N PHE A 101 2.37 -1.59 2.06
CA PHE A 101 2.50 -0.77 0.87
C PHE A 101 3.31 0.51 1.12
N LEU A 102 2.99 1.25 2.18
CA LEU A 102 3.70 2.49 2.54
C LEU A 102 5.18 2.24 2.81
N PHE A 103 5.49 1.20 3.57
CA PHE A 103 6.85 0.81 3.88
C PHE A 103 7.63 0.45 2.60
N GLY A 104 7.04 -0.38 1.73
CA GLY A 104 7.65 -0.76 0.45
C GLY A 104 7.81 0.41 -0.53
N VAL A 105 6.96 1.44 -0.45
CA VAL A 105 7.12 2.70 -1.21
C VAL A 105 8.32 3.47 -0.67
N GLY A 106 8.44 3.60 0.67
CA GLY A 106 9.59 4.20 1.34
C GLY A 106 10.91 3.58 0.91
N VAL A 107 11.03 2.25 0.97
CA VAL A 107 12.24 1.52 0.54
C VAL A 107 12.60 1.85 -0.91
N SER A 108 11.61 2.02 -1.79
CA SER A 108 11.87 2.39 -3.18
C SER A 108 12.29 3.83 -3.41
N VAL A 109 11.89 4.77 -2.54
CA VAL A 109 12.32 6.17 -2.66
C VAL A 109 13.85 6.27 -2.55
N SER A 110 14.49 5.49 -1.66
CA SER A 110 15.95 5.48 -1.52
C SER A 110 16.67 5.05 -2.81
N PHE A 111 16.09 4.11 -3.56
CA PHE A 111 16.66 3.63 -4.82
C PHE A 111 16.43 4.61 -5.96
N VAL A 112 15.24 5.21 -6.03
CA VAL A 112 14.86 6.15 -7.09
C VAL A 112 15.71 7.42 -7.03
N PHE A 113 16.00 7.92 -5.83
CA PHE A 113 16.75 9.16 -5.62
C PHE A 113 18.16 8.92 -5.05
N LYS A 114 18.70 7.70 -5.15
CA LYS A 114 20.08 7.36 -4.74
C LYS A 114 21.14 8.32 -5.31
N LYS A 115 20.93 8.76 -6.56
CA LYS A 115 21.77 9.76 -7.24
C LYS A 115 20.87 10.86 -7.82
N VAL A 116 20.82 12.00 -7.16
CA VAL A 116 20.13 13.20 -7.65
C VAL A 116 21.14 14.12 -8.31
N SER A 117 21.08 14.24 -9.64
CA SER A 117 21.90 15.20 -10.40
C SER A 117 21.34 16.62 -10.36
N SER A 118 20.00 16.77 -10.35
CA SER A 118 19.31 18.05 -10.28
C SER A 118 18.09 17.96 -9.36
N LYS A 119 18.12 18.71 -8.25
CA LYS A 119 17.02 18.74 -7.27
C LYS A 119 15.69 19.22 -7.87
N PRO A 120 15.65 20.28 -8.71
CA PRO A 120 14.40 20.69 -9.37
C PRO A 120 13.83 19.62 -10.31
N ALA A 121 14.68 18.97 -11.11
CA ALA A 121 14.23 17.92 -12.03
C ALA A 121 13.70 16.69 -11.28
N ALA A 122 14.39 16.28 -10.21
CA ALA A 122 13.94 15.20 -9.33
C ALA A 122 12.61 15.54 -8.63
N THR A 123 12.45 16.78 -8.16
CA THR A 123 11.20 17.26 -7.53
C THR A 123 10.05 17.25 -8.53
N LYS A 124 10.26 17.76 -9.76
CA LYS A 124 9.25 17.71 -10.83
C LYS A 124 8.80 16.28 -11.11
N LYS A 125 9.74 15.32 -11.17
CA LYS A 125 9.42 13.89 -11.35
C LYS A 125 8.60 13.33 -10.18
N ALA A 126 8.96 13.68 -8.94
CA ALA A 126 8.22 13.26 -7.75
C ALA A 126 6.79 13.83 -7.74
N VAL A 127 6.62 15.12 -8.05
CA VAL A 127 5.31 15.79 -8.11
C VAL A 127 4.43 15.19 -9.21
N LEU A 128 4.95 14.99 -10.43
CA LEU A 128 4.17 14.39 -11.52
C LEU A 128 3.69 12.98 -11.19
N ARG A 129 4.54 12.16 -10.58
CA ARG A 129 4.15 10.82 -10.13
C ARG A 129 3.08 10.87 -9.04
N THR A 130 3.21 11.82 -8.11
CA THR A 130 2.21 12.04 -7.05
C THR A 130 0.85 12.41 -7.64
N ILE A 131 0.80 13.36 -8.58
CA ILE A 131 -0.43 13.78 -9.26
C ILE A 131 -1.07 12.60 -9.99
N LYS A 132 -0.29 11.84 -10.78
CA LYS A 132 -0.81 10.66 -11.49
C LYS A 132 -1.41 9.62 -10.54
N LEU A 133 -0.73 9.33 -9.42
CA LEU A 133 -1.19 8.35 -8.45
C LEU A 133 -2.46 8.84 -7.73
N PHE A 134 -2.51 10.12 -7.38
CA PHE A 134 -3.67 10.75 -6.76
C PHE A 134 -4.89 10.73 -7.71
N LEU A 135 -4.71 11.12 -8.97
CA LEU A 135 -5.76 11.08 -9.99
C LEU A 135 -6.25 9.66 -10.26
N LEU A 136 -5.34 8.68 -10.33
CA LEU A 136 -5.73 7.27 -10.44
C LEU A 136 -6.57 6.84 -9.24
N GLY A 137 -6.21 7.26 -8.03
CA GLY A 137 -7.01 7.03 -6.81
C GLY A 137 -8.43 7.59 -6.92
N LEU A 138 -8.58 8.84 -7.37
CA LEU A 138 -9.90 9.45 -7.56
C LEU A 138 -10.74 8.71 -8.60
N ILE A 139 -10.13 8.20 -9.68
CA ILE A 139 -10.86 7.44 -10.71
C ILE A 139 -11.34 6.10 -10.15
N LEU A 140 -10.47 5.38 -9.43
CA LEU A 140 -10.81 4.05 -8.89
C LEU A 140 -11.82 4.12 -7.75
N GLN A 141 -11.74 5.15 -6.90
CA GLN A 141 -12.55 5.27 -5.69
C GLN A 141 -13.78 6.15 -5.86
N GLY A 142 -13.76 7.10 -6.81
CA GLY A 142 -14.77 8.15 -6.97
C GLY A 142 -16.12 7.68 -7.50
N GLY A 143 -16.45 6.39 -7.39
CA GLY A 143 -17.75 5.87 -7.81
C GLY A 143 -17.93 5.74 -9.33
N TYR A 144 -16.86 5.82 -10.14
CA TYR A 144 -16.98 5.56 -11.58
C TYR A 144 -17.45 4.12 -11.88
N PHE A 145 -17.08 3.18 -11.01
CA PHE A 145 -17.47 1.77 -11.11
C PHE A 145 -18.53 1.48 -10.06
N HIS A 146 -19.79 1.43 -10.49
CA HIS A 146 -20.90 1.09 -9.61
C HIS A 146 -21.07 -0.43 -9.55
N GLY A 147 -21.33 -0.97 -8.35
CA GLY A 147 -21.72 -2.36 -8.19
C GLY A 147 -23.08 -2.65 -8.84
N ARG A 148 -23.38 -3.93 -9.08
CA ARG A 148 -24.57 -4.45 -9.79
C ARG A 148 -25.92 -3.83 -9.40
N ASN A 149 -26.03 -3.28 -8.19
CA ASN A 149 -27.30 -2.82 -7.59
C ASN A 149 -27.57 -1.31 -7.72
N HIS A 150 -26.63 -0.51 -8.26
CA HIS A 150 -26.79 0.95 -8.40
C HIS A 150 -26.42 1.40 -9.82
N LEU A 151 -27.39 1.36 -10.75
CA LEU A 151 -27.23 1.76 -12.16
C LEU A 151 -27.26 3.28 -12.37
N THR A 152 -26.77 4.07 -11.42
CA THR A 152 -26.62 5.53 -11.61
C THR A 152 -25.47 5.79 -12.56
N TYR A 153 -25.77 6.26 -13.77
CA TYR A 153 -24.75 6.67 -14.73
C TYR A 153 -24.19 8.04 -14.35
N GLY A 154 -22.88 8.11 -14.08
CA GLY A 154 -22.17 9.35 -13.75
C GLY A 154 -21.59 9.36 -12.34
N VAL A 155 -20.75 10.37 -12.04
CA VAL A 155 -20.17 10.58 -10.72
C VAL A 155 -20.76 11.86 -10.14
N ASP A 156 -21.39 11.77 -8.97
CA ASP A 156 -21.79 12.94 -8.21
C ASP A 156 -20.53 13.62 -7.66
N ILE A 157 -20.08 14.68 -8.34
CA ILE A 157 -18.89 15.45 -7.96
C ILE A 157 -19.05 16.05 -6.56
N GLY A 158 -20.28 16.35 -6.12
CA GLY A 158 -20.55 16.85 -4.77
C GLY A 158 -20.40 15.79 -3.68
N ARG A 159 -20.39 14.50 -4.03
CA ARG A 159 -20.28 13.37 -3.08
C ARG A 159 -19.07 12.48 -3.36
N ILE A 160 -18.16 12.90 -4.25
CA ILE A 160 -16.96 12.12 -4.56
C ILE A 160 -16.07 12.00 -3.31
N ARG A 161 -15.58 10.80 -3.03
CA ARG A 161 -14.62 10.59 -1.94
C ARG A 161 -13.23 11.05 -2.36
N TRP A 162 -12.71 12.10 -1.71
CA TRP A 162 -11.39 12.68 -2.06
C TRP A 162 -10.22 11.82 -1.58
N MET A 163 -10.33 11.21 -0.41
CA MET A 163 -9.24 10.48 0.24
C MET A 163 -9.42 8.97 0.20
N GLY A 164 -8.35 8.26 -0.14
CA GLY A 164 -8.28 6.81 -0.17
C GLY A 164 -6.85 6.30 -0.11
N VAL A 165 -6.70 4.99 -0.30
CA VAL A 165 -5.42 4.30 -0.14
C VAL A 165 -4.36 4.83 -1.10
N LEU A 166 -4.69 5.04 -2.38
CA LEU A 166 -3.73 5.57 -3.36
C LEU A 166 -3.33 7.03 -3.08
N GLN A 167 -4.27 7.86 -2.62
CA GLN A 167 -4.03 9.24 -2.24
C GLN A 167 -3.11 9.29 -1.02
N ARG A 168 -3.35 8.46 -0.01
CA ARG A 168 -2.46 8.29 1.15
C ARG A 168 -1.05 7.86 0.75
N ILE A 169 -0.93 6.86 -0.13
CA ILE A 169 0.36 6.43 -0.67
C ILE A 169 1.05 7.57 -1.42
N SER A 170 0.30 8.36 -2.19
CA SER A 170 0.84 9.50 -2.93
C SER A 170 1.39 10.60 -2.00
N ILE A 171 0.69 10.90 -0.90
CA ILE A 171 1.14 11.86 0.13
C ILE A 171 2.42 11.33 0.80
N GLY A 172 2.43 10.07 1.23
CA GLY A 172 3.61 9.44 1.81
C GLY A 172 4.81 9.42 0.86
N TYR A 173 4.58 9.13 -0.43
CA TYR A 173 5.61 9.18 -1.46
C TYR A 173 6.15 10.59 -1.68
N LEU A 174 5.28 11.60 -1.78
CA LEU A 174 5.69 12.99 -2.00
C LEU A 174 6.55 13.50 -0.84
N LEU A 175 6.10 13.27 0.40
CA LEU A 175 6.83 13.70 1.59
C LEU A 175 8.18 12.99 1.68
N ALA A 176 8.23 11.67 1.47
CA ALA A 176 9.47 10.90 1.55
C ALA A 176 10.46 11.32 0.45
N SER A 177 9.96 11.52 -0.77
CA SER A 177 10.78 11.99 -1.90
C SER A 177 11.32 13.39 -1.65
N THR A 178 10.52 14.29 -1.07
CA THR A 178 10.95 15.66 -0.75
C THR A 178 12.06 15.65 0.29
N LEU A 179 11.92 14.85 1.35
CA LEU A 179 12.97 14.65 2.35
C LEU A 179 14.24 14.04 1.74
N GLU A 180 14.12 13.07 0.85
CA GLU A 180 15.26 12.44 0.19
C GLU A 180 16.01 13.40 -0.75
N ILE A 181 15.29 14.26 -1.47
CA ILE A 181 15.90 15.18 -2.43
C ILE A 181 16.55 16.39 -1.72
N TRP A 182 15.90 16.92 -0.69
CA TRP A 182 16.27 18.23 -0.13
C TRP A 182 17.07 18.13 1.16
N PHE A 183 16.80 17.14 2.01
CA PHE A 183 17.31 17.07 3.39
C PHE A 183 18.44 16.05 3.61
N VAL A 184 18.93 15.40 2.54
CA VAL A 184 20.11 14.52 2.62
C VAL A 184 21.40 15.34 2.51
N CYS A 185 22.29 15.19 3.49
CA CYS A 185 23.60 15.83 3.46
C CYS A 185 24.57 15.11 2.51
N ASN A 186 25.44 15.87 1.84
CA ASN A 186 26.46 15.30 0.96
C ASN A 186 27.67 14.78 1.76
N ILE A 187 27.45 13.70 2.51
CA ILE A 187 28.45 13.03 3.34
C ILE A 187 28.68 11.61 2.79
N ALA A 188 29.95 11.21 2.66
CA ALA A 188 30.30 9.83 2.35
C ALA A 188 30.08 8.95 3.58
N VAL A 189 29.42 7.79 3.41
CA VAL A 189 29.09 6.90 4.52
C VAL A 189 30.20 5.85 4.67
N ASP A 190 31.10 6.08 5.63
CA ASP A 190 32.19 5.16 6.02
C ASP A 190 31.94 4.48 7.39
N SER A 191 31.08 5.08 8.21
CA SER A 191 30.81 4.71 9.59
C SER A 191 29.34 4.90 9.94
N ALA A 192 28.89 4.27 11.03
CA ALA A 192 27.53 4.46 11.54
C ALA A 192 27.24 5.93 11.93
N VAL A 193 28.27 6.66 12.40
CA VAL A 193 28.15 8.09 12.75
C VAL A 193 27.98 8.92 11.48
N ALA A 194 28.73 8.65 10.40
CA ALA A 194 28.55 9.32 9.13
C ALA A 194 27.16 9.05 8.52
N PHE A 195 26.65 7.82 8.67
CA PHE A 195 25.28 7.46 8.29
C PHE A 195 24.25 8.30 9.06
N ALA A 196 24.37 8.39 10.39
CA ALA A 196 23.47 9.19 11.22
C ALA A 196 23.52 10.68 10.85
N LYS A 197 24.72 11.24 10.65
CA LYS A 197 24.89 12.65 10.22
C LYS A 197 24.27 12.91 8.86
N LYS A 198 24.37 11.96 7.92
CA LYS A 198 23.81 12.08 6.57
C LYS A 198 22.29 12.22 6.54
N TYR A 199 21.61 11.48 7.42
CA TYR A 199 20.15 11.37 7.45
C TYR A 199 19.50 12.07 8.64
N TYR A 200 20.28 12.77 9.46
CA TYR A 200 19.84 13.43 10.69
C TYR A 200 18.59 14.31 10.50
N TYR A 201 18.59 15.19 9.49
CA TYR A 201 17.45 16.08 9.24
C TYR A 201 16.17 15.33 8.89
N GLN A 202 16.26 14.18 8.21
CA GLN A 202 15.07 13.38 7.90
C GLN A 202 14.47 12.78 9.17
N TRP A 203 15.30 12.30 10.11
CA TRP A 203 14.83 11.80 11.40
C TRP A 203 14.24 12.91 12.26
N VAL A 204 14.85 14.10 12.27
CA VAL A 204 14.29 15.27 12.97
C VAL A 204 12.93 15.64 12.40
N VAL A 205 12.79 15.76 11.08
CA VAL A 205 11.49 16.08 10.46
C VAL A 205 10.45 14.98 10.74
N THR A 206 10.85 13.71 10.69
CA THR A 206 9.98 12.58 11.03
C THR A 206 9.46 12.68 12.46
N PHE A 207 10.36 12.98 13.42
CA PHE A 207 10.01 13.15 14.82
C PHE A 207 9.07 14.35 15.03
N LEU A 208 9.38 15.50 14.43
CA LEU A 208 8.55 16.70 14.49
C LEU A 208 7.16 16.47 13.88
N LEU A 209 7.06 15.73 12.78
CA LEU A 209 5.78 15.37 12.17
C LEU A 209 4.95 14.48 13.09
N GLY A 210 5.60 13.52 13.76
CA GLY A 210 4.95 12.67 14.76
C GLY A 210 4.45 13.46 15.97
N LEU A 211 5.28 14.38 16.49
CA LEU A 211 4.89 15.28 17.57
C LEU A 211 3.73 16.20 17.18
N LEU A 212 3.75 16.75 15.97
CA LEU A 212 2.66 17.57 15.43
C LEU A 212 1.36 16.76 15.38
N TYR A 213 1.41 15.56 14.81
CA TYR A 213 0.24 14.67 14.75
C TYR A 213 -0.29 14.36 16.16
N MET A 214 0.57 13.99 17.11
CA MET A 214 0.14 13.67 18.48
C MET A 214 -0.45 14.88 19.19
N SER A 215 0.15 16.06 18.99
CA SER A 215 -0.36 17.31 19.54
C SER A 215 -1.74 17.66 18.97
N LEU A 216 -1.96 17.44 17.68
CA LEU A 216 -3.28 17.64 17.06
C LEU A 216 -4.30 16.59 17.52
N LEU A 217 -3.91 15.32 17.56
CA LEU A 217 -4.80 14.22 17.93
C LEU A 217 -5.36 14.39 19.34
N TYR A 218 -4.50 14.72 20.31
CA TYR A 218 -4.89 14.85 21.71
C TYR A 218 -5.24 16.29 22.12
N GLY A 219 -4.63 17.28 21.48
CA GLY A 219 -4.76 18.68 21.86
C GLY A 219 -5.93 19.39 21.19
N LEU A 220 -6.44 18.95 20.04
CA LEU A 220 -7.52 19.66 19.34
C LEU A 220 -8.88 19.45 20.02
N TYR A 221 -9.65 20.53 20.18
CA TYR A 221 -11.01 20.49 20.71
C TYR A 221 -12.00 20.11 19.61
N VAL A 222 -12.80 19.09 19.86
CA VAL A 222 -13.83 18.60 18.95
C VAL A 222 -15.20 19.09 19.41
N PRO A 223 -15.80 20.07 18.71
CA PRO A 223 -17.13 20.54 19.03
C PRO A 223 -18.20 19.49 18.66
N ASN A 224 -19.40 19.69 19.20
CA ASN A 224 -20.58 18.98 18.74
C ASN A 224 -20.86 19.34 17.29
N TRP A 225 -21.38 18.40 16.51
CA TRP A 225 -21.66 18.59 15.09
C TRP A 225 -22.90 17.78 14.71
N ALA A 226 -23.52 18.12 13.59
CA ALA A 226 -24.72 17.44 13.09
C ALA A 226 -24.51 17.01 11.65
N PHE A 227 -25.12 15.90 11.27
CA PHE A 227 -25.07 15.36 9.91
C PHE A 227 -26.44 14.90 9.45
N GLU A 228 -26.64 14.89 8.14
CA GLU A 228 -27.86 14.37 7.52
C GLU A 228 -27.73 12.87 7.25
N SER A 229 -28.74 12.11 7.67
CA SER A 229 -28.85 10.68 7.38
C SER A 229 -30.16 10.38 6.66
N SER A 230 -30.10 9.56 5.62
CA SER A 230 -31.29 9.07 4.94
C SER A 230 -31.84 7.87 5.69
N SER A 231 -33.03 7.99 6.28
CA SER A 231 -33.75 6.85 6.88
C SER A 231 -34.98 6.51 6.04
N MET A 232 -35.13 5.24 5.67
CA MET A 232 -36.33 4.77 4.99
C MET A 232 -37.41 4.47 6.06
N LYS A 233 -38.45 5.29 6.15
CA LYS A 233 -39.68 4.92 6.89
C LYS A 233 -40.64 4.24 5.93
N LEU A 234 -41.01 2.99 6.22
CA LEU A 234 -42.13 2.31 5.58
C LEU A 234 -43.41 2.74 6.30
N THR A 235 -43.90 3.94 5.99
CA THR A 235 -45.28 4.32 6.29
C THR A 235 -46.11 4.15 5.02
N SER A 236 -47.27 3.53 5.17
CA SER A 236 -48.20 3.10 4.14
C SER A 236 -48.29 4.06 2.94
N SER A 237 -48.13 3.46 1.76
CA SER A 237 -48.40 3.95 0.39
C SER A 237 -47.55 5.05 -0.26
N VAL A 238 -46.57 5.69 0.39
CA VAL A 238 -45.58 6.52 -0.33
C VAL A 238 -44.19 6.39 0.33
N ALA A 239 -43.22 5.82 -0.41
CA ALA A 239 -41.82 5.78 0.00
C ALA A 239 -41.20 7.19 -0.16
N GLY A 240 -41.41 8.06 0.82
CA GLY A 240 -40.74 9.36 0.91
C GLY A 240 -39.32 9.21 1.46
N HIS A 241 -38.33 9.81 0.80
CA HIS A 241 -37.00 10.02 1.37
C HIS A 241 -37.06 11.23 2.31
N GLU A 242 -37.13 10.99 3.62
CA GLU A 242 -37.05 12.05 4.63
C GLU A 242 -35.61 12.09 5.19
N SER A 243 -34.93 13.23 5.05
CA SER A 243 -33.59 13.45 5.61
C SER A 243 -33.71 13.76 7.10
N VAL A 244 -33.13 12.91 7.94
CA VAL A 244 -33.12 13.12 9.40
C VAL A 244 -31.77 13.70 9.80
N THR A 245 -31.80 14.91 10.36
CA THR A 245 -30.61 15.54 10.95
C THR A 245 -30.34 14.92 12.31
N GLN A 246 -29.15 14.34 12.49
CA GLN A 246 -28.71 13.75 13.75
C GLN A 246 -27.55 14.56 14.32
N THR A 247 -27.62 14.90 15.61
CA THR A 247 -26.56 15.64 16.30
C THR A 247 -25.67 14.69 17.10
N VAL A 248 -24.36 14.81 16.94
CA VAL A 248 -23.34 14.06 17.67
C VAL A 248 -22.76 14.94 18.78
N GLN A 249 -22.84 14.44 20.01
CA GLN A 249 -22.29 15.11 21.20
C GLN A 249 -20.85 14.62 21.44
N CYS A 250 -19.88 15.51 21.27
CA CYS A 250 -18.45 15.25 21.44
C CYS A 250 -17.84 16.10 22.59
N GLY A 251 -18.02 17.42 22.50
CA GLY A 251 -17.68 18.41 23.53
C GLY A 251 -16.38 18.21 24.31
N GLY A 252 -15.24 17.93 23.66
CA GLY A 252 -14.02 17.57 24.40
C GLY A 252 -12.72 17.55 23.58
N ARG A 253 -11.61 17.25 24.26
CA ARG A 253 -10.26 17.05 23.67
C ARG A 253 -9.81 15.60 23.90
N GLY A 254 -8.94 15.09 23.02
CA GLY A 254 -8.29 13.79 23.20
C GLY A 254 -9.19 12.56 23.16
N ASN A 255 -10.43 12.69 22.68
CA ASN A 255 -11.32 11.55 22.49
C ASN A 255 -10.90 10.77 21.22
N LEU A 256 -10.70 9.46 21.37
CA LEU A 256 -10.33 8.53 20.30
C LEU A 256 -11.51 7.66 19.83
N GLN A 257 -12.69 7.81 20.42
CA GLN A 257 -13.89 7.09 20.02
C GLN A 257 -14.46 7.65 18.71
N PRO A 258 -15.18 6.81 17.93
CA PRO A 258 -15.87 7.28 16.75
C PRO A 258 -17.10 8.10 17.14
N PRO A 259 -17.50 9.10 16.35
CA PRO A 259 -16.74 9.86 15.36
C PRO A 259 -16.11 11.14 15.97
N CYS A 260 -16.06 11.23 17.30
CA CYS A 260 -15.69 12.41 18.10
C CYS A 260 -14.18 12.58 18.29
N ASN A 261 -13.39 12.39 17.23
CA ASN A 261 -11.94 12.49 17.29
C ASN A 261 -11.40 13.61 16.38
N ALA A 262 -10.19 14.06 16.66
CA ALA A 262 -9.54 15.16 15.94
C ALA A 262 -9.26 14.83 14.46
N VAL A 263 -9.02 13.55 14.12
CA VAL A 263 -8.85 13.12 12.72
C VAL A 263 -10.12 13.42 11.93
N GLY A 264 -11.27 12.93 12.42
CA GLY A 264 -12.57 13.19 11.80
C GLY A 264 -12.93 14.66 11.76
N LEU A 265 -12.54 15.47 12.76
CA LEU A 265 -12.75 16.92 12.74
C LEU A 265 -11.99 17.59 11.57
N ILE A 266 -10.70 17.31 11.44
CA ILE A 266 -9.88 17.91 10.37
C ILE A 266 -10.41 17.49 9.01
N ASP A 267 -10.78 16.21 8.86
CA ASP A 267 -11.32 15.71 7.59
C ASP A 267 -12.65 16.39 7.24
N ARG A 268 -13.57 16.58 8.21
CA ARG A 268 -14.82 17.33 7.98
C ARG A 268 -14.57 18.79 7.60
N LEU A 269 -13.61 19.45 8.23
CA LEU A 269 -13.30 20.87 7.98
C LEU A 269 -12.64 21.09 6.61
N ILE A 270 -11.73 20.21 6.20
CA ILE A 270 -10.95 20.40 4.97
C ILE A 270 -11.62 19.74 3.77
N LEU A 271 -12.12 18.51 3.91
CA LEU A 271 -12.71 17.76 2.81
C LEU A 271 -14.21 18.04 2.65
N GLY A 272 -14.90 18.37 3.74
CA GLY A 272 -16.36 18.47 3.77
C GLY A 272 -17.04 17.11 4.00
N GLU A 273 -18.16 17.11 4.71
CA GLU A 273 -18.87 15.89 5.15
C GLU A 273 -19.36 15.01 3.99
N GLN A 274 -19.77 15.63 2.89
CA GLN A 274 -20.28 14.95 1.70
C GLN A 274 -19.20 14.14 0.98
N HIS A 275 -17.93 14.49 1.18
CA HIS A 275 -16.78 13.86 0.55
C HIS A 275 -16.08 12.82 1.43
N LEU A 276 -16.60 12.60 2.64
CA LEU A 276 -16.15 11.53 3.53
C LEU A 276 -16.77 10.19 3.14
N TYR A 277 -16.16 9.12 3.62
CA TYR A 277 -16.69 7.78 3.41
C TYR A 277 -18.00 7.56 4.19
N GLN A 278 -19.05 7.18 3.47
CA GLN A 278 -20.42 7.08 3.99
C GLN A 278 -20.72 5.74 4.70
N HIS A 279 -19.84 4.75 4.56
CA HIS A 279 -19.98 3.42 5.16
C HIS A 279 -18.80 3.10 6.08
N PRO A 280 -18.56 3.90 7.13
CA PRO A 280 -17.35 3.75 7.94
C PRO A 280 -17.27 2.40 8.66
N VAL A 281 -16.04 1.92 8.84
CA VAL A 281 -15.73 0.59 9.38
C VAL A 281 -16.30 0.40 10.80
N TYR A 282 -16.42 1.47 11.59
CA TYR A 282 -17.00 1.38 12.93
C TYR A 282 -18.49 1.01 12.94
N ARG A 283 -19.20 1.02 11.80
CA ARG A 283 -20.57 0.46 11.75
C ARG A 283 -20.62 -1.02 12.13
N ARG A 284 -19.47 -1.70 12.09
CA ARG A 284 -19.30 -3.09 12.52
C ARG A 284 -19.06 -3.26 14.02
N THR A 285 -18.98 -2.17 14.78
CA THR A 285 -18.84 -2.21 16.24
C THR A 285 -20.13 -2.76 16.89
N LYS A 286 -20.03 -3.23 18.13
CA LYS A 286 -21.15 -3.86 18.84
C LYS A 286 -22.30 -2.88 19.08
N GLU A 287 -21.98 -1.61 19.18
CA GLU A 287 -22.91 -0.50 19.35
C GLU A 287 -23.74 -0.25 18.08
N CYS A 288 -23.19 -0.60 16.90
CA CYS A 288 -23.75 -0.25 15.59
C CYS A 288 -24.18 -1.45 14.73
N SER A 289 -23.90 -2.69 15.14
CA SER A 289 -24.29 -3.88 14.40
C SER A 289 -24.64 -5.04 15.31
N VAL A 290 -25.83 -5.62 15.09
CA VAL A 290 -26.25 -6.89 15.73
C VAL A 290 -25.35 -8.06 15.33
N ASN A 291 -24.70 -7.97 14.16
CA ASN A 291 -23.81 -9.01 13.63
C ASN A 291 -22.31 -8.72 13.92
N SER A 292 -22.00 -7.81 14.85
CA SER A 292 -20.60 -7.44 15.16
C SER A 292 -19.73 -8.70 15.39
N PRO A 293 -18.54 -8.81 14.77
CA PRO A 293 -17.76 -7.76 14.11
C PRO A 293 -18.08 -7.56 12.62
N ASP A 294 -19.20 -8.05 12.10
CA ASP A 294 -19.62 -7.86 10.71
C ASP A 294 -20.73 -6.81 10.57
N TYR A 295 -21.02 -6.40 9.34
CA TYR A 295 -22.12 -5.49 9.07
C TYR A 295 -23.47 -6.18 9.35
N GLY A 296 -24.41 -5.41 9.88
CA GLY A 296 -25.72 -5.89 10.26
C GLY A 296 -26.68 -4.73 10.51
N PRO A 297 -27.94 -5.02 10.82
CA PRO A 297 -28.90 -4.00 11.22
C PRO A 297 -28.45 -3.31 12.51
N LEU A 298 -28.87 -2.05 12.67
CA LEU A 298 -28.63 -1.27 13.89
C LEU A 298 -29.36 -1.93 15.08
N PRO A 299 -28.68 -2.14 16.22
CA PRO A 299 -29.35 -2.54 17.45
C PRO A 299 -30.42 -1.52 17.88
N PRO A 300 -31.51 -1.91 18.57
CA PRO A 300 -32.57 -0.97 18.98
C PRO A 300 -32.08 0.20 19.85
N SER A 301 -30.98 0.01 20.59
CA SER A 301 -30.33 1.02 21.44
C SER A 301 -29.09 1.66 20.79
N SER A 302 -28.95 1.58 19.47
CA SER A 302 -27.78 2.10 18.77
C SER A 302 -27.69 3.63 18.90
N PRO A 303 -26.50 4.19 19.16
CA PRO A 303 -26.33 5.63 19.17
C PRO A 303 -26.43 6.23 17.76
N GLY A 304 -26.99 7.43 17.63
CA GLY A 304 -27.18 8.08 16.32
C GLY A 304 -25.88 8.25 15.51
N TRP A 305 -24.73 8.40 16.19
CA TRP A 305 -23.45 8.53 15.51
C TRP A 305 -23.02 7.30 14.69
N CYS A 306 -23.67 6.13 14.85
CA CYS A 306 -23.41 4.95 14.02
C CYS A 306 -23.57 5.22 12.52
N LEU A 307 -24.43 6.18 12.14
CA LEU A 307 -24.63 6.54 10.75
C LEU A 307 -23.72 7.66 10.25
N ALA A 308 -22.99 8.32 11.14
CA ALA A 308 -22.12 9.45 10.79
C ALA A 308 -21.08 9.05 9.73
N PRO A 309 -20.71 9.93 8.79
CA PRO A 309 -19.65 9.66 7.84
C PRO A 309 -18.26 9.82 8.49
N PHE A 310 -17.29 9.02 8.06
CA PHE A 310 -15.92 9.08 8.57
C PHE A 310 -14.94 8.45 7.57
N ASP A 311 -13.85 9.16 7.25
CA ASP A 311 -12.83 8.64 6.33
C ASP A 311 -11.64 8.01 7.09
N PRO A 312 -11.42 6.68 7.00
CA PRO A 312 -10.25 6.04 7.61
C PRO A 312 -8.94 6.42 6.92
N GLU A 313 -9.01 6.98 5.71
CA GLU A 313 -7.88 7.31 4.87
C GLU A 313 -7.65 8.83 4.76
N GLY A 314 -8.24 9.64 5.66
CA GLY A 314 -8.20 11.11 5.68
C GLY A 314 -6.83 11.78 5.82
N ILE A 315 -6.84 13.12 5.89
CA ILE A 315 -5.65 13.98 5.78
C ILE A 315 -4.76 13.85 7.01
N LEU A 316 -5.32 14.02 8.22
CA LEU A 316 -4.50 14.01 9.45
C LEU A 316 -3.84 12.64 9.65
N SER A 317 -4.61 11.57 9.49
CA SER A 317 -4.07 10.21 9.61
C SER A 317 -3.08 9.88 8.49
N SER A 318 -3.14 10.54 7.33
CA SER A 318 -2.14 10.40 6.26
C SER A 318 -0.76 10.93 6.66
N LEU A 319 -0.66 11.86 7.60
CA LEU A 319 0.63 12.33 8.13
C LEU A 319 1.36 11.24 8.91
N MET A 320 0.65 10.50 9.76
CA MET A 320 1.26 9.36 10.47
C MET A 320 1.56 8.20 9.50
N ALA A 321 0.75 7.99 8.46
CA ALA A 321 1.07 7.06 7.39
C ALA A 321 2.34 7.41 6.62
N ALA A 322 2.63 8.70 6.43
CA ALA A 322 3.90 9.13 5.85
C ALA A 322 5.10 8.74 6.74
N ILE A 323 4.94 8.67 8.06
CA ILE A 323 6.00 8.21 8.97
C ILE A 323 6.32 6.72 8.74
N THR A 324 5.32 5.88 8.45
CA THR A 324 5.56 4.48 8.01
C THR A 324 6.34 4.43 6.68
N CYS A 325 6.06 5.35 5.76
CA CYS A 325 6.85 5.51 4.53
C CYS A 325 8.31 5.91 4.86
N PHE A 326 8.53 6.81 5.83
CA PHE A 326 9.88 7.19 6.27
C PHE A 326 10.62 6.03 6.94
N ALA A 327 9.93 5.18 7.70
CA ALA A 327 10.51 3.95 8.25
C ALA A 327 11.02 3.02 7.13
N GLY A 328 10.23 2.87 6.06
CA GLY A 328 10.66 2.16 4.85
C GLY A 328 11.84 2.83 4.14
N LEU A 329 11.85 4.16 4.06
CA LEU A 329 12.95 4.93 3.48
C LEU A 329 14.29 4.66 4.18
N HIS A 330 14.29 4.63 5.52
CA HIS A 330 15.46 4.26 6.33
C HIS A 330 15.97 2.84 6.00
N TYR A 331 15.08 1.87 5.79
CA TYR A 331 15.47 0.52 5.34
C TYR A 331 16.15 0.55 3.98
N GLY A 332 15.63 1.36 3.08
CA GLY A 332 16.20 1.61 1.77
C GLY A 332 17.61 2.21 1.85
N HIS A 333 17.88 3.12 2.78
CA HIS A 333 19.23 3.69 2.98
C HIS A 333 20.24 2.64 3.46
N ILE A 334 19.81 1.73 4.34
CA ILE A 334 20.67 0.65 4.83
C ILE A 334 21.13 -0.24 3.67
N ILE A 335 20.25 -0.60 2.73
CA ILE A 335 20.65 -1.38 1.54
C ILE A 335 21.62 -0.61 0.65
N VAL A 336 21.38 0.68 0.48
CA VAL A 336 22.17 1.53 -0.43
C VAL A 336 23.62 1.67 0.03
N HIS A 337 23.86 1.78 1.34
CA HIS A 337 25.20 2.04 1.89
C HIS A 337 25.93 0.79 2.38
N PHE A 338 25.23 -0.13 3.05
CA PHE A 338 25.87 -1.32 3.60
C PHE A 338 25.84 -2.44 2.56
N LYS A 339 27.00 -3.02 2.23
CA LYS A 339 27.10 -4.09 1.21
C LYS A 339 26.93 -5.50 1.79
N ALA A 340 27.35 -5.71 3.04
CA ALA A 340 27.31 -7.03 3.66
C ALA A 340 25.88 -7.44 4.07
N ASN A 341 25.43 -8.60 3.61
CA ASN A 341 24.07 -9.10 3.85
C ASN A 341 23.75 -9.27 5.34
N MET A 342 24.68 -9.83 6.13
CA MET A 342 24.49 -9.98 7.58
C MET A 342 24.37 -8.63 8.30
N GLN A 343 25.15 -7.64 7.89
CA GLN A 343 25.06 -6.29 8.46
C GLN A 343 23.71 -5.64 8.18
N ARG A 344 23.17 -5.81 6.97
CA ARG A 344 21.81 -5.34 6.62
C ARG A 344 20.75 -5.98 7.52
N ILE A 345 20.79 -7.30 7.69
CA ILE A 345 19.85 -8.05 8.53
C ILE A 345 19.91 -7.56 9.98
N ILE A 346 21.11 -7.38 10.53
CA ILE A 346 21.29 -6.89 11.91
C ILE A 346 20.74 -5.47 12.06
N LEU A 347 21.12 -4.55 11.17
CA LEU A 347 20.68 -3.15 11.24
C LEU A 347 19.16 -3.00 11.06
N TRP A 348 18.56 -3.80 10.18
CA TRP A 348 17.12 -3.86 10.04
C TRP A 348 16.45 -4.45 11.27
N SER A 349 16.96 -5.55 11.81
CA SER A 349 16.41 -6.13 13.04
C SER A 349 16.50 -5.15 14.22
N MET A 350 17.61 -4.42 14.33
CA MET A 350 17.81 -3.34 15.31
C MET A 350 16.89 -2.14 15.08
N SER A 351 16.42 -1.90 13.86
CA SER A 351 15.46 -0.82 13.56
C SER A 351 14.01 -1.28 13.81
N SER A 352 13.67 -2.54 13.48
CA SER A 352 12.35 -3.15 13.68
C SER A 352 11.99 -3.37 15.14
N PHE A 353 12.93 -3.92 15.93
CA PHE A 353 12.64 -4.34 17.30
C PHE A 353 12.22 -3.18 18.22
N PRO A 354 12.93 -2.02 18.25
CA PRO A 354 12.50 -0.87 19.05
C PRO A 354 11.16 -0.28 18.61
N LEU A 355 10.82 -0.35 17.31
CA LEU A 355 9.52 0.09 16.82
C LEU A 355 8.39 -0.81 17.35
N LEU A 356 8.56 -2.13 17.29
CA LEU A 356 7.57 -3.06 17.85
C LEU A 356 7.44 -2.91 19.38
N LEU A 357 8.58 -2.84 20.08
CA LEU A 357 8.60 -2.66 21.52
C LEU A 357 7.93 -1.35 21.94
N SER A 358 8.25 -0.24 21.27
CA SER A 358 7.63 1.05 21.57
C SER A 358 6.13 1.06 21.28
N GLY A 359 5.68 0.45 20.18
CA GLY A 359 4.26 0.33 19.88
C GLY A 359 3.50 -0.53 20.90
N TYR A 360 4.10 -1.63 21.37
CA TYR A 360 3.54 -2.46 22.44
C TYR A 360 3.49 -1.71 23.79
N VAL A 361 4.57 -1.02 24.16
CA VAL A 361 4.61 -0.21 25.39
C VAL A 361 3.55 0.89 25.33
N LEU A 362 3.40 1.59 24.20
CA LEU A 362 2.35 2.60 24.02
C LEU A 362 0.94 2.02 24.15
N GLN A 363 0.71 0.81 23.63
CA GLN A 363 -0.56 0.10 23.80
C GLN A 363 -0.85 -0.17 25.28
N VAL A 364 0.14 -0.66 26.04
CA VAL A 364 0.02 -0.91 27.48
C VAL A 364 -0.20 0.40 28.26
N LEU A 365 0.42 1.50 27.82
CA LEU A 365 0.22 2.85 28.39
C LEU A 365 -1.13 3.49 27.99
N GLY A 366 -1.98 2.78 27.25
CA GLY A 366 -3.34 3.22 26.95
C GLY A 366 -3.53 3.92 25.60
N VAL A 367 -2.51 3.94 24.71
CA VAL A 367 -2.69 4.40 23.32
C VAL A 367 -3.22 3.24 22.48
N PRO A 368 -4.52 3.19 22.14
CA PRO A 368 -5.13 2.04 21.50
C PRO A 368 -4.58 1.84 20.09
N LEU A 369 -4.57 0.60 19.61
CA LEU A 369 -4.29 0.31 18.20
C LEU A 369 -5.51 0.67 17.38
N SER A 370 -5.39 1.67 16.50
CA SER A 370 -6.47 2.06 15.59
C SER A 370 -5.92 2.38 14.20
N LYS A 371 -6.28 1.56 13.22
CA LYS A 371 -6.02 1.83 11.80
C LYS A 371 -6.72 3.11 11.30
N PRO A 372 -8.02 3.33 11.55
CA PRO A 372 -8.72 4.52 11.04
C PRO A 372 -8.12 5.84 11.51
N LEU A 373 -7.65 5.88 12.77
CA LEU A 373 -6.94 7.05 13.29
C LEU A 373 -5.47 7.07 12.86
N TYR A 374 -4.90 5.91 12.55
CA TYR A 374 -3.47 5.69 12.36
C TYR A 374 -2.68 6.12 13.60
N THR A 375 -3.06 5.59 14.77
CA THR A 375 -2.45 5.90 16.07
C THR A 375 -0.94 5.61 16.09
N LEU A 376 -0.18 6.30 16.95
CA LEU A 376 1.26 6.09 17.10
C LEU A 376 1.63 4.64 17.44
N SER A 377 0.89 3.99 18.36
CA SER A 377 1.10 2.57 18.71
C SER A 377 0.92 1.64 17.51
N TYR A 378 -0.15 1.86 16.73
CA TYR A 378 -0.41 1.15 15.48
C TYR A 378 0.69 1.36 14.44
N MET A 379 1.14 2.61 14.23
CA MET A 379 2.24 2.91 13.31
C MET A 379 3.52 2.17 13.71
N CYS A 380 3.91 2.23 14.98
CA CYS A 380 5.11 1.58 15.50
C CYS A 380 5.06 0.05 15.33
N ILE A 381 3.94 -0.59 15.69
CA ILE A 381 3.76 -2.03 15.52
C ILE A 381 3.80 -2.43 14.04
N THR A 382 3.02 -1.76 13.19
CA THR A 382 2.91 -2.15 11.79
C THR A 382 4.18 -1.85 10.99
N ALA A 383 4.88 -0.74 11.27
CA ALA A 383 6.18 -0.44 10.66
C ALA A 383 7.26 -1.43 11.10
N GLY A 384 7.33 -1.78 12.39
CA GLY A 384 8.29 -2.76 12.88
C GLY A 384 8.02 -4.17 12.33
N ALA A 385 6.76 -4.57 12.23
CA ALA A 385 6.34 -5.81 11.58
C ALA A 385 6.67 -5.82 10.07
N SER A 386 6.46 -4.70 9.37
CA SER A 386 6.86 -4.53 7.96
C SER A 386 8.35 -4.78 7.79
N GLY A 387 9.17 -4.20 8.68
CA GLY A 387 10.62 -4.36 8.66
C GLY A 387 11.07 -5.79 8.92
N PHE A 388 10.44 -6.51 9.84
CA PHE A 388 10.77 -7.92 10.08
C PHE A 388 10.34 -8.82 8.92
N LEU A 389 9.15 -8.57 8.37
CA LEU A 389 8.68 -9.31 7.19
C LEU A 389 9.63 -9.10 6.00
N LEU A 390 10.04 -7.86 5.72
CA LEU A 390 11.01 -7.59 4.66
C LEU A 390 12.37 -8.23 4.96
N THR A 391 12.84 -8.19 6.21
CA THR A 391 14.11 -8.82 6.62
C THR A 391 14.07 -10.34 6.41
N PHE A 392 12.95 -10.98 6.77
CA PHE A 392 12.73 -12.39 6.55
C PHE A 392 12.73 -12.74 5.05
N ILE A 393 11.99 -11.99 4.23
CA ILE A 393 11.95 -12.20 2.78
C ILE A 393 13.34 -11.99 2.16
N PHE A 394 14.07 -10.96 2.57
CA PHE A 394 15.44 -10.71 2.14
C PHE A 394 16.38 -11.88 2.47
N TYR A 395 16.29 -12.43 3.69
CA TYR A 395 17.09 -13.60 4.06
C TYR A 395 16.75 -14.83 3.20
N VAL A 396 15.47 -15.09 2.93
CA VAL A 396 15.04 -16.23 2.12
C VAL A 396 15.44 -16.07 0.64
N VAL A 397 15.18 -14.90 0.07
CA VAL A 397 15.29 -14.64 -1.38
C VAL A 397 16.70 -14.23 -1.79
N ASP A 398 17.32 -13.29 -1.08
CA ASP A 398 18.61 -12.70 -1.48
C ASP A 398 19.81 -13.35 -0.78
N VAL A 399 19.65 -13.93 0.42
CA VAL A 399 20.75 -14.63 1.13
C VAL A 399 20.75 -16.12 0.84
N LYS A 400 19.62 -16.82 1.06
CA LYS A 400 19.49 -18.25 0.77
C LYS A 400 19.22 -18.58 -0.70
N ASN A 401 18.96 -17.58 -1.55
CA ASN A 401 18.66 -17.76 -2.98
C ASN A 401 17.48 -18.71 -3.27
N ILE A 402 16.50 -18.79 -2.37
CA ILE A 402 15.29 -19.61 -2.56
C ILE A 402 14.30 -18.81 -3.41
N ARG A 403 14.49 -18.84 -4.74
CA ARG A 403 13.72 -18.00 -5.69
C ARG A 403 12.51 -18.70 -6.32
N LYS A 404 12.58 -20.02 -6.54
CA LYS A 404 11.53 -20.78 -7.23
C LYS A 404 10.13 -20.63 -6.59
N PRO A 405 9.95 -20.82 -5.26
CA PRO A 405 8.61 -20.70 -4.66
C PRO A 405 8.13 -19.25 -4.58
N THR A 406 9.04 -18.27 -4.54
CA THR A 406 8.69 -16.85 -4.46
C THR A 406 8.49 -16.19 -5.82
N MET A 407 8.68 -16.93 -6.92
CA MET A 407 8.65 -16.39 -8.28
C MET A 407 7.31 -15.76 -8.64
N VAL A 408 6.20 -16.41 -8.25
CA VAL A 408 4.84 -15.89 -8.49
C VAL A 408 4.65 -14.56 -7.77
N LEU A 409 5.04 -14.49 -6.49
CA LEU A 409 4.98 -13.26 -5.71
C LEU A 409 5.91 -12.18 -6.28
N GLN A 410 7.10 -12.55 -6.75
CA GLN A 410 8.00 -11.60 -7.42
C GLN A 410 7.32 -10.96 -8.64
N TRP A 411 6.72 -11.75 -9.53
CA TRP A 411 6.00 -11.24 -10.70
C TRP A 411 4.84 -10.32 -10.32
N MET A 412 4.05 -10.72 -9.32
CA MET A 412 2.96 -9.88 -8.79
C MET A 412 3.51 -8.55 -8.28
N GLY A 413 4.60 -8.56 -7.53
CA GLY A 413 5.22 -7.36 -7.00
C GLY A 413 5.80 -6.43 -8.06
N MET A 414 6.34 -6.99 -9.15
CA MET A 414 6.82 -6.21 -10.28
C MET A 414 5.70 -5.44 -10.98
N ASN A 415 4.46 -5.93 -10.88
CA ASN A 415 3.24 -5.39 -11.48
C ASN A 415 2.19 -4.99 -10.43
N ALA A 416 2.62 -4.68 -9.21
CA ALA A 416 1.71 -4.52 -8.06
C ALA A 416 0.61 -3.48 -8.29
N LEU A 417 0.90 -2.37 -8.98
CA LEU A 417 -0.07 -1.30 -9.20
C LEU A 417 -1.23 -1.70 -10.12
N ILE A 418 -0.96 -2.43 -11.21
CA ILE A 418 -2.03 -2.87 -12.11
C ILE A 418 -2.87 -3.96 -11.45
N ILE A 419 -2.24 -4.89 -10.74
CA ILE A 419 -2.98 -5.93 -10.01
C ILE A 419 -3.84 -5.29 -8.92
N TYR A 420 -3.31 -4.30 -8.19
CA TYR A 420 -4.10 -3.52 -7.24
C TYR A 420 -5.32 -2.87 -7.90
N ALA A 421 -5.13 -2.19 -9.03
CA ALA A 421 -6.21 -1.49 -9.70
C ALA A 421 -7.27 -2.41 -10.31
N LEU A 422 -6.89 -3.62 -10.73
CA LEU A 422 -7.81 -4.57 -11.37
C LEU A 422 -8.48 -5.54 -10.41
N ALA A 423 -7.74 -6.03 -9.41
CA ALA A 423 -8.22 -7.00 -8.43
C ALA A 423 -8.93 -6.27 -7.28
N ALA A 424 -8.20 -5.49 -6.48
CA ALA A 424 -8.72 -4.93 -5.23
C ALA A 424 -9.66 -3.73 -5.38
N CYS A 425 -9.77 -3.15 -6.57
CA CYS A 425 -10.82 -2.17 -6.87
C CYS A 425 -12.03 -2.82 -7.57
N ASP A 426 -12.16 -4.14 -7.50
CA ASP A 426 -13.23 -4.96 -8.09
C ASP A 426 -13.45 -4.76 -9.60
N LEU A 427 -12.51 -4.13 -10.32
CA LEU A 427 -12.74 -3.78 -11.72
C LEU A 427 -12.89 -5.02 -12.60
N PHE A 428 -12.07 -6.04 -12.34
CA PHE A 428 -12.12 -7.29 -13.07
C PHE A 428 -13.29 -8.19 -12.62
N PRO A 429 -13.52 -8.43 -11.31
CA PRO A 429 -14.73 -9.10 -10.84
C PRO A 429 -16.01 -8.44 -11.36
N ALA A 430 -16.13 -7.11 -11.32
CA ALA A 430 -17.30 -6.38 -11.82
C ALA A 430 -17.49 -6.56 -13.33
N ALA A 431 -16.40 -6.53 -14.11
CA ALA A 431 -16.46 -6.79 -15.54
C ALA A 431 -16.94 -8.22 -15.85
N LEU A 432 -16.47 -9.23 -15.10
CA LEU A 432 -16.91 -10.61 -15.24
C LEU A 432 -18.36 -10.82 -14.76
N GLN A 433 -18.75 -10.19 -13.66
CA GLN A 433 -20.12 -10.21 -13.14
C GLN A 433 -21.13 -9.61 -14.11
N GLY A 434 -20.69 -8.67 -14.97
CA GLY A 434 -21.49 -8.15 -16.08
C GLY A 434 -21.97 -9.22 -17.07
N PHE A 435 -21.29 -10.37 -17.15
CA PHE A 435 -21.72 -11.52 -17.93
C PHE A 435 -22.56 -12.46 -17.05
N TYR A 436 -23.89 -12.31 -17.12
CA TYR A 436 -24.84 -13.13 -16.37
C TYR A 436 -25.82 -13.88 -17.28
N TRP A 437 -26.34 -15.00 -16.80
CA TRP A 437 -27.32 -15.80 -17.53
C TRP A 437 -28.72 -15.64 -16.95
N ARG A 438 -29.60 -14.97 -17.71
CA ARG A 438 -31.01 -14.66 -17.38
C ARG A 438 -31.21 -13.73 -16.17
N SER A 439 -30.58 -14.01 -15.03
CA SER A 439 -30.61 -13.16 -13.82
C SER A 439 -29.20 -12.69 -13.43
N PRO A 440 -29.03 -11.43 -12.96
CA PRO A 440 -27.77 -10.90 -12.42
C PRO A 440 -27.18 -11.71 -11.25
N GLU A 441 -28.02 -12.45 -10.53
CA GLU A 441 -27.61 -13.36 -9.45
C GLU A 441 -26.89 -14.60 -9.99
N ASN A 442 -27.03 -14.89 -11.29
CA ASN A 442 -26.51 -16.08 -11.95
C ASN A 442 -25.33 -15.75 -12.88
N ASN A 443 -24.40 -14.93 -12.38
CA ASN A 443 -23.16 -14.58 -13.06
C ASN A 443 -22.05 -15.62 -12.84
N LEU A 444 -20.97 -15.48 -13.61
CA LEU A 444 -19.85 -16.42 -13.61
C LEU A 444 -19.11 -16.48 -12.26
N VAL A 445 -18.97 -15.33 -11.58
CA VAL A 445 -18.25 -15.22 -10.30
C VAL A 445 -19.02 -15.95 -9.21
N ASP A 446 -20.30 -15.59 -9.00
CA ASP A 446 -21.15 -16.18 -7.96
C ASP A 446 -21.34 -17.69 -8.18
N ARG A 447 -21.42 -18.14 -9.45
CA ARG A 447 -21.48 -19.58 -9.77
C ARG A 447 -20.21 -20.33 -9.46
N THR A 448 -19.05 -19.75 -9.76
CA THR A 448 -17.76 -20.39 -9.48
C THR A 448 -17.54 -20.51 -7.97
N GLU A 449 -17.88 -19.46 -7.23
CA GLU A 449 -17.82 -19.50 -5.76
C GLU A 449 -18.80 -20.54 -5.19
N SER A 450 -20.06 -20.52 -5.63
CA SER A 450 -21.08 -21.48 -5.17
C SER A 450 -20.71 -22.93 -5.47
N LEU A 451 -20.09 -23.19 -6.64
CA LEU A 451 -19.59 -24.51 -7.00
C LEU A 451 -18.49 -24.97 -6.04
N LEU A 452 -17.53 -24.09 -5.72
CA LEU A 452 -16.47 -24.41 -4.76
C LEU A 452 -17.00 -24.61 -3.34
N GLN A 453 -17.99 -23.82 -2.92
CA GLN A 453 -18.69 -24.01 -1.64
C GLN A 453 -19.41 -25.36 -1.57
N ALA A 454 -20.03 -25.80 -2.67
CA ALA A 454 -20.68 -27.11 -2.77
C ALA A 454 -19.67 -28.27 -2.82
N LEU A 455 -18.55 -28.12 -3.53
CA LEU A 455 -17.50 -29.15 -3.61
C LEU A 455 -16.79 -29.40 -2.28
N LEU A 456 -16.71 -28.38 -1.42
CA LEU A 456 -16.01 -28.44 -0.13
C LEU A 456 -16.95 -28.56 1.08
N ASP A 457 -18.26 -28.72 0.86
CA ASP A 457 -19.31 -28.81 1.89
C ASP A 457 -19.22 -27.71 2.97
N SER A 458 -18.67 -26.54 2.63
CA SER A 458 -18.43 -25.47 3.58
C SER A 458 -18.32 -24.13 2.87
N LYS A 459 -19.21 -23.19 3.24
CA LYS A 459 -19.20 -21.82 2.71
C LYS A 459 -17.84 -21.15 2.92
N LYS A 460 -17.28 -21.27 4.14
CA LYS A 460 -16.00 -20.65 4.49
C LYS A 460 -14.84 -21.21 3.67
N LEU A 461 -14.74 -22.54 3.54
CA LEU A 461 -13.67 -23.17 2.78
C LEU A 461 -13.83 -22.95 1.26
N GLY A 462 -15.07 -22.92 0.78
CA GLY A 462 -15.40 -22.58 -0.61
C GLY A 462 -14.96 -21.17 -0.98
N THR A 463 -15.31 -20.16 -0.18
CA THR A 463 -14.86 -18.77 -0.39
C THR A 463 -13.33 -18.69 -0.31
N LEU A 464 -12.68 -19.34 0.66
CA LEU A 464 -11.21 -19.35 0.73
C LEU A 464 -10.58 -19.98 -0.52
N ALA A 465 -11.11 -21.10 -1.00
CA ALA A 465 -10.60 -21.76 -2.21
C ALA A 465 -10.79 -20.88 -3.46
N PHE A 466 -11.92 -20.17 -3.56
CA PHE A 466 -12.18 -19.21 -4.63
C PHE A 466 -11.15 -18.08 -4.63
N VAL A 467 -10.88 -17.49 -3.47
CA VAL A 467 -9.90 -16.39 -3.33
C VAL A 467 -8.47 -16.86 -3.59
N LEU A 468 -8.10 -18.08 -3.17
CA LEU A 468 -6.80 -18.65 -3.51
C LEU A 468 -6.65 -18.90 -5.02
N LEU A 469 -7.72 -19.30 -5.70
CA LEU A 469 -7.75 -19.43 -7.16
C LEU A 469 -7.60 -18.06 -7.84
N GLU A 470 -8.22 -17.02 -7.28
CA GLU A 470 -8.06 -15.64 -7.76
C GLU A 470 -6.62 -15.15 -7.61
N ILE A 471 -5.98 -15.36 -6.45
CA ILE A 471 -4.57 -15.01 -6.24
C ILE A 471 -3.67 -15.75 -7.25
N LEU A 472 -3.94 -17.04 -7.48
CA LEU A 472 -3.21 -17.83 -8.48
C LEU A 472 -3.41 -17.28 -9.89
N PHE A 473 -4.64 -16.94 -10.26
CA PHE A 473 -4.98 -16.32 -11.54
C PHE A 473 -4.18 -15.02 -11.75
N TRP A 474 -4.19 -14.12 -10.77
CA TRP A 474 -3.41 -12.88 -10.84
C TRP A 474 -1.89 -13.13 -10.87
N GLY A 475 -1.42 -14.18 -10.20
CA GLY A 475 -0.05 -14.67 -10.31
C GLY A 475 0.34 -15.08 -11.73
N LEU A 476 -0.55 -15.79 -12.43
CA LEU A 476 -0.35 -16.20 -13.83
C LEU A 476 -0.40 -15.01 -14.79
N VAL A 477 -1.35 -14.08 -14.59
CA VAL A 477 -1.42 -12.82 -15.35
C VAL A 477 -0.14 -12.01 -15.17
N ALA A 478 0.36 -11.89 -13.94
CA ALA A 478 1.62 -11.22 -13.66
C ALA A 478 2.81 -11.90 -14.35
N GLY A 479 2.84 -13.24 -14.37
CA GLY A 479 3.84 -14.03 -15.10
C GLY A 479 3.77 -13.79 -16.62
N PHE A 480 2.58 -13.68 -17.19
CA PHE A 480 2.40 -13.32 -18.61
C PHE A 480 2.92 -11.90 -18.91
N LEU A 481 2.57 -10.91 -18.09
CA LEU A 481 3.06 -9.54 -18.22
C LEU A 481 4.60 -9.49 -18.13
N HIS A 482 5.18 -10.25 -17.19
CA HIS A 482 6.62 -10.38 -17.05
C HIS A 482 7.27 -11.01 -18.28
N LYS A 483 6.71 -12.09 -18.83
CA LYS A 483 7.18 -12.73 -20.08
C LYS A 483 7.17 -11.75 -21.25
N LYS A 484 6.20 -10.82 -21.27
CA LYS A 484 6.09 -9.74 -22.28
C LYS A 484 6.90 -8.49 -21.93
N GLN A 485 7.65 -8.48 -20.83
CA GLN A 485 8.41 -7.32 -20.33
C GLN A 485 7.54 -6.06 -20.15
N MET A 486 6.26 -6.23 -19.87
CA MET A 486 5.32 -5.14 -19.62
C MET A 486 5.30 -4.84 -18.13
N TYR A 487 5.73 -3.64 -17.75
CA TYR A 487 5.69 -3.16 -16.36
C TYR A 487 5.05 -1.78 -16.31
N ILE A 488 3.84 -1.71 -15.79
CA ILE A 488 3.11 -0.45 -15.67
C ILE A 488 3.61 0.31 -14.45
N LYS A 489 4.12 1.53 -14.69
CA LYS A 489 4.64 2.44 -13.68
C LYS A 489 4.09 3.85 -13.95
N LEU A 490 3.78 4.59 -12.89
CA LEU A 490 3.31 5.98 -12.97
C LEU A 490 4.45 6.99 -12.81
#